data_AF-A0A0A1YMN5-F1
#
_entry.id   AF-A0A0A1YMN5-F1
#
_cell.length_a   1.000
_cell.length_b   1.000
_cell.length_c   1.000
_cell.angle_alpha   90.00
_cell.angle_beta   90.00
_cell.angle_gamma   90.00
#
_symmetry.space_group_name_H-M   'P 1'
#
loop_
_entity.id
_entity.type
_entity.pdbx_description
1 polymer ?
#
loop_
_entity_poly.entity_id
_entity_poly.type
_entity_poly.pdbx_seq_one_letter_code
_entity_poly.pdbx_strand_id
1 'polypeptide(L)'
;MDTHFHSIFRQIDAPGARGKYLSRVFGIFSEEIVRQWASDPRSPYEDLGRPTLRKRGERSGSTLDFTLRHKNTGKSYVAELKCEIEYQNYKYLVLSDAKQLDHHNKAAFFALLDAAAKNPEQQAFVNKKELKIDGAILIWGAATPEGRRAVVDAKGFFDVLTMAEIIGDLRSWGCEPYRKLVEQKRSWTNEMFDALLQAPK
;
A
#
# COMPACT_ATOMS: atom_id res chain seq x y z
N MET A 1 -17.78 7.16 -3.10
CA MET A 1 -16.59 6.74 -2.32
C MET A 1 -16.95 5.44 -1.63
N ASP A 2 -16.13 4.39 -1.76
CA ASP A 2 -16.41 3.11 -1.10
C ASP A 2 -16.26 3.27 0.42
N THR A 3 -17.39 3.43 1.11
CA THR A 3 -17.46 3.57 2.57
C THR A 3 -17.23 2.25 3.29
N HIS A 4 -17.28 1.12 2.58
CA HIS A 4 -17.17 -0.20 3.17
C HIS A 4 -15.79 -0.41 3.77
N PHE A 5 -14.71 -0.13 3.04
CA PHE A 5 -13.35 -0.31 3.55
C PHE A 5 -13.09 0.51 4.82
N HIS A 6 -13.55 1.77 4.86
CA HIS A 6 -13.47 2.61 6.05
C HIS A 6 -14.27 2.04 7.24
N SER A 7 -15.47 1.49 6.97
CA SER A 7 -16.37 0.93 8.01
C SER A 7 -15.83 -0.32 8.72
N ILE A 8 -14.86 -1.02 8.12
CA ILE A 8 -14.17 -2.16 8.76
C ILE A 8 -13.46 -1.68 10.03
N PHE A 9 -12.75 -0.56 9.89
CA PHE A 9 -11.88 0.00 10.91
C PHE A 9 -12.67 0.94 11.83
N ARG A 10 -13.47 1.87 11.28
CA ARG A 10 -14.17 2.90 12.06
C ARG A 10 -15.67 2.65 12.08
N GLN A 11 -16.21 2.48 13.28
CA GLN A 11 -17.64 2.30 13.54
C GLN A 11 -18.06 3.27 14.66
N ILE A 12 -19.26 3.86 14.54
CA ILE A 12 -19.71 4.96 15.42
C ILE A 12 -19.73 4.52 16.89
N ASP A 13 -20.20 3.32 17.17
CA ASP A 13 -20.40 2.82 18.54
C ASP A 13 -19.27 1.90 19.03
N ALA A 14 -18.20 1.72 18.25
CA ALA A 14 -17.12 0.82 18.62
C ALA A 14 -15.98 1.54 19.37
N PRO A 15 -15.35 0.89 20.36
CA PRO A 15 -14.18 1.46 21.02
C PRO A 15 -13.03 1.72 20.04
N GLY A 16 -12.36 2.87 20.16
CA GLY A 16 -11.21 3.21 19.31
C GLY A 16 -10.07 2.17 19.37
N ALA A 17 -9.92 1.48 20.51
CA ALA A 17 -8.96 0.39 20.67
C ALA A 17 -9.18 -0.78 19.70
N ARG A 18 -10.44 -1.10 19.37
CA ARG A 18 -10.79 -2.12 18.34
C ARG A 18 -10.20 -1.72 17.00
N GLY A 19 -10.41 -0.46 16.64
CA GLY A 19 -9.94 0.09 15.39
C GLY A 19 -8.41 0.05 15.24
N LYS A 20 -7.69 0.49 16.29
CA LYS A 20 -6.22 0.42 16.36
C LYS A 20 -5.71 -1.01 16.22
N TYR A 21 -6.34 -1.96 16.91
CA TYR A 21 -6.02 -3.37 16.80
C TYR A 21 -6.18 -3.87 15.36
N LEU A 22 -7.33 -3.61 14.73
CA LEU A 22 -7.60 -4.03 13.35
C LEU A 22 -6.65 -3.38 12.34
N SER A 23 -6.28 -2.11 12.53
CA SER A 23 -5.28 -1.43 11.70
C SER A 23 -3.94 -2.15 11.72
N ARG A 24 -3.48 -2.57 12.90
CA ARG A 24 -2.22 -3.31 13.06
C ARG A 24 -2.30 -4.69 12.44
N VAL A 25 -3.39 -5.41 12.67
CA VAL A 25 -3.63 -6.72 12.06
C VAL A 25 -3.63 -6.61 10.54
N PHE A 26 -4.33 -5.63 9.98
CA PHE A 26 -4.35 -5.38 8.53
C PHE A 26 -2.96 -5.08 7.98
N GLY A 27 -2.17 -4.25 8.68
CA GLY A 27 -0.80 -3.93 8.29
C GLY A 27 0.15 -5.13 8.18
N ILE A 28 -0.15 -6.25 8.86
CA ILE A 28 0.66 -7.49 8.77
C ILE A 28 0.60 -8.12 7.38
N PHE A 29 -0.53 -7.97 6.67
CA PHE A 29 -0.76 -8.68 5.40
C PHE A 29 -1.29 -7.78 4.28
N SER A 30 -1.39 -6.47 4.48
CA SER A 30 -1.90 -5.54 3.47
C SER A 30 -1.05 -5.53 2.20
N GLU A 31 0.27 -5.70 2.31
CA GLU A 31 1.10 -5.81 1.12
C GLU A 31 0.81 -7.08 0.32
N GLU A 32 0.50 -8.19 1.00
CA GLU A 32 0.19 -9.45 0.34
C GLU A 32 -1.10 -9.33 -0.47
N ILE A 33 -2.08 -8.53 -0.01
CA ILE A 33 -3.27 -8.19 -0.80
C ILE A 33 -2.87 -7.50 -2.12
N VAL A 34 -1.94 -6.53 -2.07
CA VAL A 34 -1.45 -5.85 -3.28
C VAL A 34 -0.76 -6.85 -4.22
N ARG A 35 0.03 -7.79 -3.69
CA ARG A 35 0.66 -8.85 -4.49
C ARG A 35 -0.35 -9.77 -5.15
N GLN A 36 -1.40 -10.16 -4.44
CA GLN A 36 -2.49 -10.96 -5.02
C GLN A 36 -3.22 -10.20 -6.14
N TRP A 37 -3.45 -8.89 -5.96
CA TRP A 37 -4.00 -8.03 -7.01
C TRP A 37 -3.09 -7.97 -8.24
N ALA A 38 -1.81 -7.63 -8.05
CA ALA A 38 -0.86 -7.52 -9.15
C ALA A 38 -0.61 -8.86 -9.88
N SER A 39 -0.81 -9.99 -9.19
CA SER A 39 -0.67 -11.33 -9.77
C SER A 39 -1.91 -11.78 -10.57
N ASP A 40 -3.06 -11.13 -10.37
CA ASP A 40 -4.28 -11.47 -11.11
C ASP A 40 -4.14 -11.05 -12.59
N PRO A 41 -4.50 -11.89 -13.58
CA PRO A 41 -4.44 -11.54 -15.00
C PRO A 41 -5.17 -10.26 -15.36
N ARG A 42 -6.25 -9.92 -14.62
CA ARG A 42 -7.09 -8.73 -14.86
C ARG A 42 -6.48 -7.44 -14.32
N SER A 43 -5.52 -7.52 -13.39
CA SER A 43 -4.84 -6.32 -12.89
C SER A 43 -4.07 -5.62 -14.01
N PRO A 44 -4.12 -4.27 -14.11
CA PRO A 44 -3.35 -3.53 -15.10
C PRO A 44 -1.85 -3.53 -14.81
N TYR A 45 -1.45 -3.90 -13.60
CA TYR A 45 -0.05 -3.98 -13.17
C TYR A 45 0.36 -5.41 -12.84
N GLU A 46 1.65 -5.68 -12.97
CA GLU A 46 2.34 -6.82 -12.37
C GLU A 46 3.39 -6.33 -11.37
N ASP A 47 3.64 -7.10 -10.30
CA ASP A 47 4.66 -6.80 -9.31
C ASP A 47 5.99 -7.47 -9.70
N LEU A 48 7.05 -6.66 -9.83
CA LEU A 48 8.41 -7.12 -10.10
C LEU A 48 9.21 -7.36 -8.81
N GLY A 49 8.66 -7.00 -7.65
CA GLY A 49 9.26 -7.13 -6.33
C GLY A 49 9.70 -5.80 -5.72
N ARG A 50 10.23 -5.88 -4.49
CA ARG A 50 10.68 -4.71 -3.72
C ARG A 50 11.89 -4.03 -4.39
N PRO A 51 11.83 -2.72 -4.72
CA PRO A 51 12.97 -1.99 -5.23
C PRO A 51 13.81 -1.42 -4.10
N THR A 52 15.13 -1.35 -4.29
CA THR A 52 16.02 -0.47 -3.53
C THR A 52 16.36 0.75 -4.37
N LEU A 53 16.04 1.94 -3.87
CA LEU A 53 16.35 3.24 -4.45
C LEU A 53 17.66 3.78 -3.86
N ARG A 54 18.57 4.22 -4.73
CA ARG A 54 19.88 4.79 -4.35
C ARG A 54 20.15 6.02 -5.20
N LYS A 55 20.93 6.98 -4.69
CA LYS A 55 21.54 7.98 -5.57
C LYS A 55 22.76 7.40 -6.26
N ARG A 56 23.08 7.92 -7.43
CA ARG A 56 24.25 7.53 -8.21
C ARG A 56 25.52 7.64 -7.35
N GLY A 57 26.29 6.56 -7.30
CA GLY A 57 27.51 6.47 -6.50
C GLY A 57 27.31 6.06 -5.04
N GLU A 58 26.07 6.01 -4.53
CA GLU A 58 25.80 5.54 -3.17
C GLU A 58 25.69 4.01 -3.09
N ARG A 59 26.24 3.43 -2.02
CA ARG A 59 26.16 1.97 -1.75
C ARG A 59 24.90 1.57 -0.97
N SER A 60 24.41 2.46 -0.12
CA SER A 60 23.18 2.31 0.66
C SER A 60 21.98 2.91 -0.07
N GLY A 61 20.77 2.47 0.29
CA GLY A 61 19.54 2.98 -0.30
C GLY A 61 18.33 2.76 0.58
N SER A 62 17.18 3.23 0.11
CA SER A 62 15.88 2.97 0.73
C SER A 62 15.15 1.88 -0.05
N THR A 63 14.62 0.88 0.65
CA THR A 63 13.77 -0.15 0.02
C THR A 63 12.32 0.27 0.12
N LEU A 64 11.58 0.20 -0.99
CA LEU A 64 10.14 0.41 -1.03
C LEU A 64 9.37 -0.91 -1.08
N ASP A 65 8.05 -0.83 -1.06
CA ASP A 65 7.17 -2.00 -1.00
C ASP A 65 7.03 -2.75 -2.32
N PHE A 66 6.94 -2.04 -3.46
CA PHE A 66 6.69 -2.67 -4.76
C PHE A 66 7.39 -1.97 -5.91
N THR A 67 7.53 -2.73 -7.00
CA THR A 67 7.82 -2.22 -8.33
C THR A 67 6.72 -2.70 -9.25
N LEU A 68 5.84 -1.81 -9.68
CA LEU A 68 4.68 -2.13 -10.50
C LEU A 68 4.96 -1.81 -11.96
N ARG A 69 4.85 -2.80 -12.85
CA ARG A 69 4.94 -2.60 -14.30
C ARG A 69 3.55 -2.60 -14.90
N HIS A 70 3.20 -1.53 -15.62
CA HIS A 70 1.93 -1.43 -16.32
C HIS A 70 1.95 -2.33 -17.56
N LYS A 71 1.11 -3.36 -17.59
CA LYS A 71 1.18 -4.45 -18.59
C LYS A 71 1.05 -3.94 -20.03
N ASN A 72 0.20 -2.94 -20.28
CA ASN A 72 -0.05 -2.46 -21.65
C ASN A 72 1.01 -1.49 -22.18
N THR A 73 1.76 -0.81 -21.30
CA THR A 73 2.71 0.24 -21.71
C THR A 73 4.17 -0.16 -21.46
N GLY A 74 4.40 -1.21 -20.67
CA GLY A 74 5.73 -1.64 -20.24
C GLY A 74 6.40 -0.69 -19.24
N LYS A 75 5.76 0.43 -18.87
CA LYS A 75 6.32 1.41 -17.95
C LYS A 75 6.38 0.85 -16.53
N SER A 76 7.47 1.12 -15.84
CA SER A 76 7.75 0.59 -14.49
C SER A 76 7.74 1.71 -13.46
N TYR A 77 7.02 1.50 -12.36
CA TYR A 77 6.85 2.50 -11.31
C TYR A 77 7.24 1.89 -9.98
N VAL A 78 7.98 2.64 -9.18
CA VAL A 78 8.23 2.23 -7.79
C VAL A 78 7.06 2.68 -6.93
N ALA A 79 6.65 1.86 -5.97
CA ALA A 79 5.48 2.15 -5.17
C ALA A 79 5.69 1.84 -3.69
N GLU A 80 5.05 2.65 -2.86
CA GLU A 80 5.08 2.55 -1.40
C GLU A 80 3.65 2.52 -0.88
N LEU A 81 3.40 1.61 0.07
CA LEU A 81 2.13 1.52 0.78
C LEU A 81 2.18 2.35 2.05
N LYS A 82 1.22 3.27 2.18
CA LYS A 82 1.02 4.11 3.35
C LYS A 82 -0.45 4.09 3.75
N CYS A 83 -0.86 2.96 4.33
CA CYS A 83 -2.19 2.83 4.92
C CYS A 83 -2.24 3.55 6.27
N GLU A 84 -2.46 4.87 6.25
CA GLU A 84 -2.64 5.71 7.45
C GLU A 84 -4.03 5.52 8.09
N ILE A 85 -4.32 4.27 8.47
CA ILE A 85 -5.56 3.85 9.14
C ILE A 85 -5.55 4.32 10.61
N GLU A 86 -4.37 4.38 11.24
CA GLU A 86 -4.14 4.90 12.60
C GLU A 86 -3.26 6.18 12.57
N TYR A 87 -3.76 7.28 11.98
CA TYR A 87 -3.09 8.59 12.09
C TYR A 87 -3.69 9.43 13.23
N GLN A 88 -2.86 10.15 14.00
CA GLN A 88 -3.24 11.10 15.07
C GLN A 88 -4.56 10.79 15.81
N ASN A 89 -4.54 9.91 16.82
CA ASN A 89 -5.73 9.52 17.60
C ASN A 89 -6.84 8.84 16.79
N TYR A 90 -6.48 7.96 15.84
CA TYR A 90 -7.44 7.17 15.07
C TYR A 90 -8.29 7.97 14.06
N LYS A 91 -7.72 9.04 13.51
CA LYS A 91 -8.23 9.61 12.26
C LYS A 91 -7.84 8.66 11.13
N TYR A 92 -8.76 7.79 10.74
CA TYR A 92 -8.65 7.10 9.45
C TYR A 92 -8.49 8.17 8.36
N LEU A 93 -7.31 8.22 7.74
CA LEU A 93 -6.96 9.33 6.86
C LEU A 93 -7.34 8.99 5.43
N VAL A 94 -8.56 9.35 5.02
CA VAL A 94 -8.90 9.42 3.59
C VAL A 94 -8.03 10.50 2.95
N LEU A 95 -7.35 10.16 1.86
CA LEU A 95 -6.53 11.11 1.11
C LEU A 95 -7.45 12.12 0.39
N SER A 96 -7.44 13.35 0.87
CA SER A 96 -8.24 14.47 0.38
C SER A 96 -7.41 15.70 0.03
N ASP A 97 -6.15 15.77 0.46
CA ASP A 97 -5.26 16.90 0.23
C ASP A 97 -3.78 16.46 0.21
N ALA A 98 -2.96 17.08 -0.62
CA ALA A 98 -1.54 16.75 -0.75
C ALA A 98 -0.71 17.05 0.52
N LYS A 99 -1.14 18.01 1.34
CA LYS A 99 -0.49 18.36 2.62
C LYS A 99 -0.54 17.23 3.62
N GLN A 100 -1.47 16.28 3.45
CA GLN A 100 -1.51 15.07 4.28
C GLN A 100 -0.24 14.24 4.15
N LEU A 101 0.58 14.42 3.10
CA LEU A 101 1.86 13.73 2.94
C LEU A 101 3.03 14.44 3.64
N ASP A 102 2.88 15.69 4.08
CA ASP A 102 3.99 16.51 4.57
C ASP A 102 4.55 16.04 5.93
N HIS A 103 3.80 15.19 6.63
CA HIS A 103 4.27 14.59 7.88
C HIS A 103 5.24 13.41 7.67
N HIS A 104 5.39 12.90 6.44
CA HIS A 104 6.34 11.83 6.14
C HIS A 104 7.76 12.40 5.98
N ASN A 105 8.61 12.11 6.95
CA ASN A 105 9.98 12.63 7.03
C ASN A 105 11.07 11.54 6.97
N LYS A 106 10.69 10.32 6.57
CA LYS A 106 11.63 9.18 6.48
C LYS A 106 12.32 9.14 5.12
N ALA A 107 13.58 8.69 5.10
CA ALA A 107 14.40 8.58 3.89
C ALA A 107 13.72 7.82 2.74
N ALA A 108 12.99 6.75 3.04
CA ALA A 108 12.25 5.99 2.03
C ALA A 108 11.16 6.83 1.35
N PHE A 109 10.48 7.69 2.08
CA PHE A 109 9.46 8.57 1.51
C PHE A 109 10.09 9.67 0.65
N PHE A 110 11.24 10.23 1.05
CA PHE A 110 11.98 11.16 0.20
C PHE A 110 12.50 10.49 -1.08
N ALA A 111 12.98 9.25 -0.99
CA ALA A 111 13.35 8.48 -2.18
C ALA A 111 12.14 8.24 -3.10
N LEU A 112 10.96 7.96 -2.56
CA LEU A 112 9.72 7.87 -3.34
C LEU A 112 9.39 9.21 -4.05
N LEU A 113 9.54 10.35 -3.37
CA LEU A 113 9.30 11.67 -3.97
C LEU A 113 10.34 12.02 -5.05
N ASP A 114 11.61 11.66 -4.86
CA ASP A 114 12.64 11.79 -5.90
C ASP A 114 12.27 10.99 -7.16
N ALA A 115 11.66 9.81 -6.98
CA ALA A 115 11.21 8.96 -8.08
C ALA A 115 9.99 9.55 -8.79
N ALA A 116 9.06 10.13 -8.04
CA ALA A 116 7.93 10.88 -8.59
C ALA A 116 8.40 12.07 -9.43
N ALA A 117 9.40 12.81 -8.92
CA ALA A 117 10.02 13.94 -9.61
C ALA A 117 10.94 13.54 -10.78
N LYS A 118 11.15 12.23 -11.02
CA LYS A 118 12.04 11.68 -12.06
C LYS A 118 13.46 12.21 -11.95
N ASN A 119 14.00 12.26 -10.74
CA ASN A 119 15.36 12.71 -10.48
C ASN A 119 16.38 11.86 -11.27
N PRO A 120 17.21 12.45 -12.16
CA PRO A 120 18.13 11.69 -13.02
C PRO A 120 19.26 10.99 -12.26
N GLU A 121 19.53 11.42 -11.03
CA GLU A 121 20.54 10.80 -10.16
C GLU A 121 20.01 9.59 -9.40
N GLN A 122 18.71 9.31 -9.47
CA GLN A 122 18.12 8.18 -8.79
C GLN A 122 18.21 6.90 -9.62
N GLN A 123 18.69 5.85 -8.99
CA GLN A 123 18.75 4.49 -9.53
C GLN A 123 17.83 3.58 -8.72
N ALA A 124 17.11 2.69 -9.42
CA ALA A 124 16.27 1.68 -8.81
C ALA A 124 16.83 0.29 -9.11
N PHE A 125 16.85 -0.57 -8.10
CA PHE A 125 17.34 -1.93 -8.20
C PHE A 125 16.29 -2.92 -7.73
N VAL A 126 15.98 -3.91 -8.54
CA VAL A 126 15.11 -5.04 -8.19
C VAL A 126 15.94 -6.30 -8.28
N ASN A 127 15.99 -7.11 -7.21
CA ASN A 127 16.82 -8.32 -7.15
C ASN A 127 18.28 -8.06 -7.56
N LYS A 128 18.86 -6.95 -7.08
CA LYS A 128 20.22 -6.48 -7.38
C LYS A 128 20.49 -6.09 -8.84
N LYS A 129 19.47 -6.09 -9.70
CA LYS A 129 19.58 -5.64 -11.09
C LYS A 129 19.00 -4.23 -11.20
N GLU A 130 19.73 -3.35 -11.86
CA GLU A 130 19.24 -2.01 -12.14
C GLU A 130 18.03 -2.08 -13.07
N LEU A 131 17.00 -1.31 -12.73
CA LEU A 131 15.76 -1.20 -13.47
C LEU A 131 15.49 0.28 -13.76
N LYS A 132 15.22 0.59 -15.02
CA LYS A 132 14.72 1.92 -15.38
C LYS A 132 13.30 2.09 -14.85
N ILE A 133 13.05 3.20 -14.16
CA ILE A 133 11.72 3.57 -13.65
C ILE A 133 11.19 4.79 -14.40
N ASP A 134 9.87 4.87 -14.55
CA ASP A 134 9.14 5.90 -15.29
C ASP A 134 8.39 6.88 -14.36
N GLY A 135 8.48 6.65 -13.04
CA GLY A 135 7.91 7.49 -11.99
C GLY A 135 7.65 6.69 -10.71
N ALA A 136 6.77 7.23 -9.87
CA ALA A 136 6.33 6.58 -8.64
C ALA A 136 4.81 6.52 -8.54
N ILE A 137 4.30 5.51 -7.82
CA ILE A 137 2.89 5.36 -7.46
C ILE A 137 2.77 5.37 -5.94
N LEU A 138 1.82 6.12 -5.40
CA LEU A 138 1.45 6.03 -3.99
C LEU A 138 0.31 5.03 -3.83
N ILE A 139 0.41 4.11 -2.87
CA ILE A 139 -0.71 3.26 -2.47
C ILE A 139 -1.22 3.71 -1.11
N TRP A 140 -2.50 4.10 -1.04
CA TRP A 140 -3.14 4.63 0.17
C TRP A 140 -4.33 3.79 0.63
N GLY A 141 -4.87 4.04 1.82
CA GLY A 141 -6.06 3.32 2.30
C GLY A 141 -7.31 3.59 1.44
N ALA A 142 -7.68 4.87 1.31
CA ALA A 142 -8.76 5.36 0.44
C ALA A 142 -8.50 6.82 0.05
N ALA A 143 -9.03 7.27 -1.09
CA ALA A 143 -8.86 8.63 -1.57
C ALA A 143 -10.17 9.22 -2.10
N THR A 144 -10.30 10.53 -1.99
CA THR A 144 -11.25 11.31 -2.80
C THR A 144 -10.68 11.51 -4.22
N PRO A 145 -11.53 11.72 -5.25
CA PRO A 145 -11.05 12.13 -6.56
C PRO A 145 -10.23 13.44 -6.54
N GLU A 146 -10.61 14.39 -5.69
CA GLU A 146 -9.91 15.66 -5.49
C GLU A 146 -8.53 15.44 -4.87
N GLY A 147 -8.45 14.63 -3.81
CA GLY A 147 -7.20 14.31 -3.12
C GLY A 147 -6.22 13.52 -3.98
N ARG A 148 -6.71 12.55 -4.76
CA ARG A 148 -5.89 11.84 -5.77
C ARG A 148 -5.24 12.82 -6.74
N ARG A 149 -6.05 13.71 -7.35
CA ARG A 149 -5.57 14.73 -8.29
C ARG A 149 -4.58 15.68 -7.62
N ALA A 150 -4.92 16.20 -6.44
CA ALA A 150 -4.06 17.13 -5.71
C ALA A 150 -2.67 16.53 -5.42
N VAL A 151 -2.60 15.25 -5.05
CA VAL A 151 -1.33 14.56 -4.77
C VAL A 151 -0.53 14.31 -6.04
N VAL A 152 -1.18 13.85 -7.12
CA VAL A 152 -0.54 13.67 -8.44
C VAL A 152 0.06 14.99 -8.91
N ASP A 153 -0.74 16.06 -8.92
CA ASP A 153 -0.34 17.37 -9.44
C ASP A 153 0.77 18.01 -8.58
N ALA A 154 0.64 17.96 -7.25
CA ALA A 154 1.56 18.65 -6.35
C ALA A 154 2.87 17.90 -6.09
N LYS A 155 2.87 16.57 -6.14
CA LYS A 155 4.04 15.73 -5.79
C LYS A 155 4.63 14.98 -6.98
N GLY A 156 3.99 15.03 -8.16
CA GLY A 156 4.48 14.40 -9.38
C GLY A 156 4.30 12.88 -9.46
N PHE A 157 3.46 12.29 -8.59
CA PHE A 157 3.14 10.87 -8.68
C PHE A 157 2.51 10.56 -10.03
N PHE A 158 2.80 9.39 -10.60
CA PHE A 158 2.12 8.93 -11.81
C PHE A 158 0.65 8.63 -11.53
N ASP A 159 0.37 8.00 -10.39
CA ASP A 159 -0.99 7.69 -9.93
C ASP A 159 -1.01 7.48 -8.40
N VAL A 160 -2.22 7.50 -7.83
CA VAL A 160 -2.49 7.07 -6.46
C VAL A 160 -3.50 5.92 -6.49
N LEU A 161 -3.02 4.71 -6.21
CA LEU A 161 -3.87 3.54 -6.01
C LEU A 161 -4.41 3.51 -4.59
N THR A 162 -5.56 2.85 -4.39
CA THR A 162 -6.12 2.69 -3.05
C THR A 162 -6.37 1.23 -2.70
N MET A 163 -6.17 0.87 -1.43
CA MET A 163 -6.53 -0.45 -0.91
C MET A 163 -8.03 -0.72 -1.06
N ALA A 164 -8.88 0.32 -0.92
CA ALA A 164 -10.31 0.19 -1.15
C ALA A 164 -10.63 -0.29 -2.57
N GLU A 165 -10.05 0.34 -3.60
CA GLU A 165 -10.25 -0.09 -5.00
C GLU A 165 -9.59 -1.45 -5.28
N ILE A 166 -8.36 -1.69 -4.82
CA ILE A 166 -7.66 -2.96 -4.98
C ILE A 166 -8.47 -4.13 -4.40
N ILE A 167 -9.04 -3.95 -3.20
CA ILE A 167 -9.90 -4.96 -2.57
C ILE A 167 -11.23 -5.08 -3.32
N GLY A 168 -11.80 -3.97 -3.78
CA GLY A 168 -13.01 -3.96 -4.62
C GLY A 168 -12.84 -4.78 -5.89
N ASP A 169 -11.74 -4.57 -6.61
CA ASP A 169 -11.32 -5.33 -7.77
C ASP A 169 -11.26 -6.82 -7.44
N LEU A 170 -10.41 -7.22 -6.48
CA LEU A 170 -10.21 -8.61 -6.08
C LEU A 170 -11.52 -9.32 -5.70
N ARG A 171 -12.44 -8.61 -5.02
CA ARG A 171 -13.76 -9.13 -4.67
C ARG A 171 -14.66 -9.29 -5.89
N SER A 172 -14.76 -8.27 -6.73
CA SER A 172 -15.59 -8.29 -7.95
C SER A 172 -15.14 -9.38 -8.92
N TRP A 173 -13.84 -9.66 -8.92
CA TRP A 173 -13.19 -10.67 -9.73
C TRP A 173 -13.34 -12.09 -9.19
N GLY A 174 -13.82 -12.27 -7.95
CA GLY A 174 -13.82 -13.57 -7.29
C GLY A 174 -12.40 -14.16 -7.21
N CYS A 175 -11.41 -13.34 -6.87
CA CYS A 175 -10.01 -13.77 -6.84
C CYS A 175 -9.78 -14.82 -5.73
N GLU A 176 -9.69 -16.09 -6.11
CA GLU A 176 -9.54 -17.21 -5.19
C GLU A 176 -8.26 -17.14 -4.32
N PRO A 177 -7.07 -16.77 -4.85
CA PRO A 177 -5.89 -16.56 -4.01
C PRO A 177 -6.08 -15.50 -2.92
N TYR A 178 -6.72 -14.37 -3.24
CA TYR A 178 -7.06 -13.34 -2.25
C TYR A 178 -8.02 -13.86 -1.19
N ARG A 179 -9.08 -14.59 -1.59
CA ARG A 179 -10.03 -15.19 -0.64
C ARG A 179 -9.32 -16.17 0.31
N LYS A 180 -8.47 -17.04 -0.23
CA LYS A 180 -7.67 -17.99 0.56
C LYS A 180 -6.74 -17.27 1.54
N LEU A 181 -6.09 -16.20 1.11
CA LEU A 181 -5.25 -15.37 1.98
C LEU A 181 -6.05 -14.86 3.19
N VAL A 182 -7.21 -14.24 2.95
CA VAL A 182 -8.03 -13.66 4.04
C VAL A 182 -8.55 -14.74 4.99
N GLU A 183 -9.08 -15.85 4.46
CA GLU A 183 -9.56 -16.96 5.31
C GLU A 183 -8.44 -17.63 6.10
N GLN A 184 -7.24 -17.75 5.52
CA GLN A 184 -6.08 -18.26 6.24
C GLN A 184 -5.68 -17.34 7.40
N LYS A 185 -5.60 -16.02 7.17
CA LYS A 185 -5.29 -15.07 8.27
C LYS A 185 -6.35 -15.10 9.35
N ARG A 186 -7.63 -15.21 8.98
CA ARG A 186 -8.75 -15.40 9.92
C ARG A 186 -8.58 -16.68 10.74
N SER A 187 -8.29 -17.81 10.10
CA SER A 187 -8.10 -19.09 10.77
C SER A 187 -6.97 -19.03 11.80
N TRP A 188 -5.79 -18.54 11.42
CA TRP A 188 -4.64 -18.47 12.34
C TRP A 188 -4.90 -17.52 13.52
N THR A 189 -5.59 -16.41 13.26
CA THR A 189 -5.93 -15.45 14.32
C THR A 189 -6.90 -16.06 15.32
N ASN A 190 -7.92 -16.76 14.83
CA ASN A 190 -8.87 -17.47 15.70
C ASN A 190 -8.18 -18.58 16.49
N GLU A 191 -7.34 -19.39 15.85
CA GLU A 191 -6.57 -20.46 16.51
C GLU A 191 -5.72 -19.92 17.67
N MET A 192 -5.02 -18.80 17.45
CA MET A 192 -4.25 -18.14 18.50
C MET A 192 -5.16 -17.69 19.66
N PHE A 193 -6.30 -17.06 19.37
CA PHE A 193 -7.21 -16.60 20.42
C PHE A 193 -7.84 -17.76 21.19
N ASP A 194 -8.26 -18.81 20.50
CA ASP A 194 -8.84 -20.00 21.10
C ASP A 194 -7.82 -20.67 22.03
N ALA A 195 -6.56 -20.77 21.61
CA ALA A 195 -5.48 -21.34 22.43
C ALA A 195 -5.17 -20.48 23.68
N LEU A 196 -5.17 -19.14 23.55
CA LEU A 196 -4.93 -18.24 24.68
C LEU A 196 -6.08 -18.21 25.71
N LEU A 197 -7.29 -18.58 25.30
CA LEU A 197 -8.47 -18.65 26.18
C LEU A 197 -8.64 -20.03 26.85
N GLN A 198 -7.99 -21.08 26.33
CA GLN A 198 -8.03 -22.40 26.95
C GLN A 198 -7.22 -22.39 28.26
N ALA A 199 -7.79 -22.99 29.31
CA ALA A 199 -7.05 -23.23 30.55
C ALA A 199 -5.87 -24.19 30.28
N PRO A 200 -4.72 -24.02 30.95
CA PRO A 200 -3.62 -24.98 30.86
C PRO A 200 -4.14 -26.38 31.20
N LYS A 201 -3.78 -27.37 30.37
CA LYS A 201 -3.98 -28.78 30.72
C LYS A 201 -2.99 -29.21 31.81
#